data_AF-A0A441X5J1-F1
#
_entry.id   AF-A0A441X5J1-F1
#
_cell.length_a   1.000
_cell.length_b   1.000
_cell.length_c   1.000
_cell.angle_alpha   90.00
_cell.angle_beta   90.00
_cell.angle_gamma   90.00
#
_symmetry.space_group_name_H-M   'P 1'
#
loop_
_entity.id
_entity.type
_entity.pdbx_description
1 polymer ?
#
loop_
_entity_poly.entity_id
_entity_poly.type
_entity_poly.pdbx_seq_one_letter_code
_entity_poly.pdbx_strand_id
1 'polypeptide(L)'
;MRDMRSKLDLLVRGMTGLRHDGRFDEPNLDGTAGDYISFDSWEWPQGVGLYGLVCLWRHDRDPKLLKTIEDWYERHLRAGLPPMNINTTAPMMALALLWGETRDPRWETPLGQWAERLLRDMPRTPEGGFQHNVSDKINDDELWDDTLFMAGLFLAFYGRAAGRQACIDEAVRQFLVHARYLADPKTGLWFHGWTFAGRHNFARALWARGNAWITVGILD
;
A
#
# COMPACT_ATOMS: atom_id res chain seq x y z
N MET A 1 -14.00 25.50 7.80
CA MET A 1 -14.40 24.14 8.23
C MET A 1 -15.57 23.58 7.44
N ARG A 2 -16.73 24.25 7.35
CA ARG A 2 -17.91 23.73 6.61
C ARG A 2 -17.66 23.49 5.11
N ASP A 3 -16.89 24.37 4.45
CA ASP A 3 -16.47 24.20 3.05
C ASP A 3 -15.59 22.96 2.84
N MET A 4 -14.54 22.79 3.66
CA MET A 4 -13.63 21.63 3.59
C MET A 4 -14.35 20.28 3.76
N ARG A 5 -15.28 20.17 4.72
CA ARG A 5 -16.08 18.95 4.88
C ARG A 5 -16.90 18.62 3.64
N SER A 6 -17.53 19.63 3.03
CA SER A 6 -18.28 19.43 1.78
C SER A 6 -17.40 18.93 0.62
N LYS A 7 -16.14 19.38 0.55
CA LYS A 7 -15.17 18.89 -0.45
C LYS A 7 -14.74 17.45 -0.17
N LEU A 8 -14.50 17.10 1.08
CA LEU A 8 -14.20 15.72 1.48
C LEU A 8 -15.36 14.77 1.15
N ASP A 9 -16.60 15.17 1.44
CA ASP A 9 -17.78 14.35 1.10
C ASP A 9 -17.90 14.11 -0.42
N LEU A 10 -17.55 15.12 -1.24
CA LEU A 10 -17.50 14.98 -2.71
C LEU A 10 -16.40 14.01 -3.16
N LEU A 11 -15.21 14.07 -2.53
CA LEU A 11 -14.11 13.15 -2.83
C LEU A 11 -14.45 11.71 -2.44
N VAL A 12 -15.03 11.49 -1.26
CA VAL A 12 -15.51 10.17 -0.82
C VAL A 12 -16.53 9.62 -1.79
N ARG A 13 -17.55 10.43 -2.17
CA ARG A 13 -18.56 10.02 -3.15
C ARG A 13 -17.95 9.69 -4.52
N GLY A 14 -17.06 10.55 -5.01
CA GLY A 14 -16.40 10.34 -6.29
C GLY A 14 -15.59 9.05 -6.31
N MET A 15 -14.73 8.87 -5.30
CA MET A 15 -13.86 7.69 -5.20
C MET A 15 -14.65 6.39 -5.06
N THR A 16 -15.59 6.32 -4.11
CA THR A 16 -16.42 5.11 -3.88
C THR A 16 -17.35 4.78 -5.06
N GLY A 17 -17.64 5.78 -5.90
CA GLY A 17 -18.45 5.66 -7.11
C GLY A 17 -17.67 5.24 -8.36
N LEU A 18 -16.34 5.17 -8.33
CA LEU A 18 -15.55 4.80 -9.51
C LEU A 18 -15.86 3.38 -9.97
N ARG A 19 -16.04 3.22 -11.28
CA ARG A 19 -16.29 1.94 -11.96
C ARG A 19 -15.50 1.92 -13.26
N HIS A 20 -14.86 0.81 -13.54
CA HIS A 20 -14.22 0.53 -14.81
C HIS A 20 -15.27 0.37 -15.92
N ASP A 21 -15.05 1.00 -17.07
CA ASP A 21 -15.99 1.02 -18.20
C ASP A 21 -15.57 0.14 -19.38
N GLY A 22 -14.54 -0.71 -19.20
CA GLY A 22 -14.03 -1.62 -20.22
C GLY A 22 -13.03 -0.99 -21.19
N ARG A 23 -12.67 0.30 -21.05
CA ARG A 23 -11.80 1.00 -22.01
C ARG A 23 -10.31 0.78 -21.80
N PHE A 24 -9.90 0.39 -20.59
CA PHE A 24 -8.50 0.20 -20.24
C PHE A 24 -8.25 -1.30 -20.07
N ASP A 25 -7.19 -1.80 -20.70
CA ASP A 25 -6.83 -3.22 -20.66
C ASP A 25 -5.38 -3.34 -20.17
N GLU A 26 -5.23 -3.65 -18.88
CA GLU A 26 -3.96 -3.87 -18.20
C GLU A 26 -4.02 -5.24 -17.53
N PRO A 27 -3.73 -6.34 -18.24
CA PRO A 27 -3.87 -7.68 -17.72
C PRO A 27 -2.81 -8.00 -16.65
N ASN A 28 -3.21 -8.77 -15.65
CA ASN A 28 -2.30 -9.34 -14.67
C ASN A 28 -1.38 -10.38 -15.33
N LEU A 29 -0.30 -10.76 -14.63
CA LEU A 29 0.66 -11.77 -15.09
C LEU A 29 0.02 -13.14 -15.37
N ASP A 30 -1.09 -13.48 -14.72
CA ASP A 30 -1.85 -14.71 -14.95
C ASP A 30 -2.87 -14.61 -16.10
N GLY A 31 -2.93 -13.45 -16.78
CA GLY A 31 -3.84 -13.16 -17.88
C GLY A 31 -5.26 -12.77 -17.43
N THR A 32 -5.54 -12.68 -16.13
CA THR A 32 -6.79 -12.11 -15.65
C THR A 32 -6.84 -10.60 -15.87
N ALA A 33 -8.04 -10.03 -16.04
CA ALA A 33 -8.18 -8.59 -16.23
C ALA A 33 -7.79 -7.82 -14.97
N GLY A 34 -6.92 -6.82 -15.11
CA GLY A 34 -6.63 -5.85 -14.05
C GLY A 34 -7.71 -4.78 -13.99
N ASP A 35 -8.03 -4.32 -12.78
CA ASP A 35 -8.94 -3.19 -12.58
C ASP A 35 -8.40 -2.25 -11.48
N TYR A 36 -7.68 -1.22 -11.93
CA TYR A 36 -7.15 -0.16 -11.07
C TYR A 36 -8.12 1.01 -10.87
N ILE A 37 -9.31 0.98 -11.50
CA ILE A 37 -10.26 2.09 -11.53
C ILE A 37 -11.40 1.88 -10.55
N SER A 38 -12.06 0.72 -10.59
CA SER A 38 -13.22 0.47 -9.75
C SER A 38 -12.85 0.52 -8.28
N PHE A 39 -13.66 1.22 -7.48
CA PHE A 39 -13.45 1.21 -6.03
C PHE A 39 -13.57 -0.19 -5.44
N ASP A 40 -14.38 -1.04 -6.07
CA ASP A 40 -14.62 -2.41 -5.62
C ASP A 40 -13.49 -3.40 -6.00
N SER A 41 -12.38 -2.95 -6.60
CA SER A 41 -11.19 -3.78 -6.91
C SER A 41 -10.21 -3.87 -5.74
N TRP A 42 -9.39 -4.91 -5.68
CA TRP A 42 -8.30 -5.02 -4.70
C TRP A 42 -6.95 -4.67 -5.35
N GLU A 43 -6.56 -3.40 -5.29
CA GLU A 43 -5.30 -2.91 -5.85
C GLU A 43 -4.74 -1.70 -5.08
N TRP A 44 -3.53 -1.26 -5.43
CA TRP A 44 -2.86 -0.16 -4.74
C TRP A 44 -3.64 1.17 -4.73
N PRO A 45 -4.38 1.61 -5.78
CA PRO A 45 -5.14 2.86 -5.72
C PRO A 45 -6.25 2.79 -4.67
N GLN A 46 -6.92 1.64 -4.56
CA GLN A 46 -7.95 1.40 -3.55
C GLN A 46 -7.33 1.33 -2.16
N GLY A 47 -6.14 0.75 -2.01
CA GLY A 47 -5.40 0.78 -0.74
C GLY A 47 -5.09 2.20 -0.25
N VAL A 48 -4.61 3.08 -1.13
CA VAL A 48 -4.39 4.50 -0.84
C VAL A 48 -5.71 5.21 -0.52
N GLY A 49 -6.77 4.92 -1.29
CA GLY A 49 -8.11 5.46 -1.04
C GLY A 49 -8.67 5.06 0.32
N LEU A 50 -8.59 3.77 0.67
CA LEU A 50 -9.00 3.22 1.95
C LEU A 50 -8.20 3.83 3.10
N TYR A 51 -6.90 4.04 2.94
CA TYR A 51 -6.08 4.74 3.93
C TYR A 51 -6.64 6.14 4.22
N GLY A 52 -6.98 6.91 3.17
CA GLY A 52 -7.64 8.21 3.31
C GLY A 52 -9.00 8.12 4.01
N LEU A 53 -9.82 7.12 3.68
CA LEU A 53 -11.12 6.90 4.35
C LEU A 53 -10.95 6.54 5.82
N VAL A 54 -9.99 5.69 6.17
CA VAL A 54 -9.68 5.33 7.56
C VAL A 54 -9.18 6.56 8.33
N CYS A 55 -8.32 7.38 7.74
CA CYS A 55 -7.87 8.64 8.34
C CYS A 55 -9.06 9.61 8.59
N LEU A 56 -9.95 9.75 7.62
CA LEU A 56 -11.16 10.57 7.75
C LEU A 56 -12.08 10.03 8.86
N TRP A 57 -12.27 8.71 8.92
CA TRP A 57 -13.02 8.08 9.99
C TRP A 57 -12.37 8.29 11.36
N ARG A 58 -11.04 8.19 11.49
CA ARG A 58 -10.35 8.44 12.76
C ARG A 58 -10.56 9.86 13.27
N HIS A 59 -10.65 10.83 12.36
CA HIS A 59 -10.92 12.23 12.67
C HIS A 59 -12.39 12.47 13.07
N ASP A 60 -13.35 12.03 12.26
CA ASP A 60 -14.76 12.40 12.41
C ASP A 60 -15.61 11.38 13.16
N ARG A 61 -15.09 10.15 13.31
CA ARG A 61 -15.76 8.97 13.90
C ARG A 61 -17.15 8.71 13.31
N ASP A 62 -17.33 8.97 12.02
CA ASP A 62 -18.60 8.76 11.30
C ASP A 62 -18.91 7.25 11.16
N PRO A 63 -19.98 6.74 11.81
CA PRO A 63 -20.31 5.32 11.77
C PRO A 63 -20.73 4.83 10.37
N LYS A 64 -21.24 5.72 9.50
CA LYS A 64 -21.59 5.34 8.12
C LYS A 64 -20.33 5.07 7.31
N LEU A 65 -19.32 5.92 7.46
CA LEU A 65 -18.03 5.75 6.80
C LEU A 65 -17.33 4.48 7.29
N LEU A 66 -17.33 4.23 8.60
CA LEU A 66 -16.80 2.98 9.16
C LEU A 66 -17.48 1.76 8.51
N LYS A 67 -18.82 1.76 8.47
CA LYS A 67 -19.57 0.66 7.85
C LYS A 67 -19.20 0.48 6.39
N THR A 68 -19.04 1.56 5.62
CA THR A 68 -18.61 1.47 4.20
C THR A 68 -17.24 0.81 4.06
N ILE A 69 -16.28 1.15 4.93
CA ILE A 69 -14.94 0.55 4.94
C ILE A 69 -15.02 -0.94 5.31
N GLU A 70 -15.74 -1.28 6.38
CA GLU A 70 -15.88 -2.67 6.84
C GLU A 70 -16.61 -3.54 5.82
N ASP A 71 -17.72 -3.06 5.23
CA ASP A 71 -18.46 -3.77 4.18
C ASP A 71 -17.58 -4.03 2.94
N TRP A 72 -16.64 -3.14 2.65
CA TRP A 72 -15.67 -3.35 1.57
C TRP A 72 -14.73 -4.51 1.89
N TYR A 73 -14.12 -4.52 3.08
CA TYR A 73 -13.21 -5.60 3.50
C TYR A 73 -13.93 -6.95 3.65
N GLU A 74 -15.14 -6.98 4.22
CA GLU A 74 -15.90 -8.23 4.37
C GLU A 74 -16.20 -8.89 3.03
N ARG A 75 -16.59 -8.10 2.03
CA ARG A 75 -16.88 -8.63 0.69
C ARG A 75 -15.64 -9.26 0.06
N HIS A 76 -14.50 -8.58 0.13
CA HIS A 76 -13.23 -9.10 -0.41
C HIS A 76 -12.72 -10.33 0.32
N LEU A 77 -12.75 -10.32 1.65
CA LEU A 77 -12.34 -11.48 2.45
C LEU A 77 -13.25 -12.69 2.20
N ARG A 78 -14.54 -12.48 1.96
CA ARG A 78 -15.48 -13.54 1.60
C ARG A 78 -15.25 -14.08 0.18
N ALA A 79 -14.90 -13.21 -0.76
CA ALA A 79 -14.60 -13.60 -2.14
C ALA A 79 -13.26 -14.34 -2.27
N GLY A 80 -12.33 -14.08 -1.33
CA GLY A 80 -10.96 -14.55 -1.39
C GLY A 80 -10.03 -13.45 -1.87
N LEU A 81 -8.87 -13.35 -1.22
CA LEU A 81 -7.88 -12.31 -1.52
C LEU A 81 -7.08 -12.66 -2.78
N PRO A 82 -6.63 -11.65 -3.56
CA PRO A 82 -5.81 -11.89 -4.73
C PRO A 82 -4.42 -12.43 -4.36
N PRO A 83 -3.63 -12.88 -5.36
CA PRO A 83 -2.22 -13.14 -5.18
C PRO A 83 -1.49 -11.95 -4.53
N MET A 84 -0.53 -12.28 -3.67
CA MET A 84 0.26 -11.28 -2.96
C MET A 84 1.34 -10.70 -3.87
N ASN A 85 1.42 -9.38 -3.91
CA ASN A 85 2.52 -8.61 -4.46
C ASN A 85 2.65 -7.29 -3.67
N ILE A 86 3.52 -6.36 -4.09
CA ILE A 86 3.71 -5.10 -3.37
C ILE A 86 2.41 -4.26 -3.39
N ASN A 87 1.78 -4.11 -4.56
CA ASN A 87 0.58 -3.29 -4.72
C ASN A 87 -0.64 -3.84 -3.99
N THR A 88 -0.88 -5.15 -4.07
CA THR A 88 -2.01 -5.80 -3.38
C THR A 88 -1.84 -5.81 -1.85
N THR A 89 -0.68 -5.41 -1.32
CA THR A 89 -0.48 -5.21 0.12
C THR A 89 -1.04 -3.88 0.62
N ALA A 90 -1.22 -2.87 -0.24
CA ALA A 90 -1.67 -1.55 0.18
C ALA A 90 -3.05 -1.53 0.88
N PRO A 91 -4.08 -2.30 0.45
CA PRO A 91 -5.32 -2.39 1.21
C PRO A 91 -5.14 -2.98 2.62
N MET A 92 -4.15 -3.84 2.84
CA MET A 92 -3.84 -4.39 4.17
C MET A 92 -3.23 -3.34 5.10
N MET A 93 -2.48 -2.38 4.57
CA MET A 93 -1.97 -1.25 5.35
C MET A 93 -3.12 -0.47 6.00
N ALA A 94 -4.14 -0.09 5.22
CA ALA A 94 -5.31 0.63 5.73
C ALA A 94 -6.11 -0.22 6.74
N LEU A 95 -6.23 -1.53 6.51
CA LEU A 95 -6.89 -2.46 7.44
C LEU A 95 -6.13 -2.58 8.76
N ALA A 96 -4.79 -2.63 8.72
CA ALA A 96 -3.95 -2.69 9.91
C ALA A 96 -4.12 -1.43 10.77
N LEU A 97 -4.21 -0.26 10.15
CA LEU A 97 -4.48 1.00 10.84
C LEU A 97 -5.87 0.98 11.49
N LEU A 98 -6.91 0.54 10.75
CA LEU A 98 -8.27 0.43 11.28
C LEU A 98 -8.33 -0.53 12.47
N TRP A 99 -7.76 -1.73 12.32
CA TRP A 99 -7.75 -2.77 13.34
C TRP A 99 -6.97 -2.35 14.60
N GLY A 100 -5.88 -1.60 14.45
CA GLY A 100 -5.14 -1.04 15.58
C GLY A 100 -5.99 -0.18 16.52
N GLU A 101 -7.02 0.48 15.99
CA GLU A 101 -7.97 1.33 16.73
C GLU A 101 -9.21 0.56 17.19
N THR A 102 -9.81 -0.26 16.33
CA THR A 102 -11.08 -0.94 16.63
C THR A 102 -10.92 -2.24 17.40
N ARG A 103 -9.78 -2.93 17.22
CA ARG A 103 -9.51 -4.27 17.73
C ARG A 103 -10.58 -5.29 17.36
N ASP A 104 -11.23 -5.10 16.23
CA ASP A 104 -12.24 -6.02 15.75
C ASP A 104 -11.60 -7.39 15.38
N PRO A 105 -12.02 -8.51 15.99
CA PRO A 105 -11.40 -9.81 15.77
C PRO A 105 -11.57 -10.34 14.35
N ARG A 106 -12.51 -9.79 13.55
CA ARG A 106 -12.68 -10.16 12.13
C ARG A 106 -11.40 -9.93 11.32
N TRP A 107 -10.58 -8.95 11.71
CA TRP A 107 -9.42 -8.50 10.92
C TRP A 107 -8.09 -9.11 11.33
N GLU A 108 -8.00 -9.67 12.53
CA GLU A 108 -6.74 -10.16 13.10
C GLU A 108 -6.11 -11.27 12.27
N THR A 109 -6.88 -12.33 11.96
CA THR A 109 -6.38 -13.48 11.22
C THR A 109 -5.94 -13.11 9.79
N PRO A 110 -6.73 -12.40 8.97
CA PRO A 110 -6.29 -11.98 7.64
C PRO A 110 -5.00 -11.13 7.65
N LEU A 111 -4.90 -10.18 8.57
CA LEU A 111 -3.71 -9.33 8.71
C LEU A 111 -2.47 -10.15 9.08
N GLY A 112 -2.61 -11.05 10.06
CA GLY A 112 -1.51 -11.92 10.49
C GLY A 112 -1.01 -12.85 9.41
N GLN A 113 -1.94 -13.48 8.68
CA GLN A 113 -1.60 -14.35 7.56
C GLN A 113 -0.91 -13.59 6.42
N TRP A 114 -1.39 -12.39 6.08
CA TRP A 114 -0.75 -11.56 5.05
C TRP A 114 0.66 -11.13 5.48
N ALA A 115 0.84 -10.69 6.72
CA ALA A 115 2.16 -10.31 7.24
C ALA A 115 3.16 -11.48 7.23
N GLU A 116 2.73 -12.69 7.63
CA GLU A 116 3.61 -13.86 7.63
C GLU A 116 4.03 -14.28 6.23
N ARG A 117 3.08 -14.30 5.30
CA ARG A 117 3.37 -14.57 3.89
C ARG A 117 4.31 -13.51 3.30
N LEU A 118 4.07 -12.23 3.60
CA LEU A 118 4.92 -11.14 3.11
C LEU A 118 6.37 -11.29 3.61
N LEU A 119 6.56 -11.60 4.90
CA LEU A 119 7.89 -11.79 5.48
C LEU A 119 8.65 -12.99 4.89
N ARG A 120 7.93 -14.09 4.65
CA ARG A 120 8.50 -15.37 4.25
C ARG A 120 8.68 -15.50 2.74
N ASP A 121 7.70 -15.06 1.96
CA ASP A 121 7.55 -15.43 0.55
C ASP A 121 7.88 -14.29 -0.42
N MET A 122 7.85 -13.02 0.02
CA MET A 122 8.10 -11.88 -0.88
C MET A 122 9.55 -11.91 -1.40
N PRO A 123 9.77 -11.88 -2.73
CA PRO A 123 11.11 -11.88 -3.30
C PRO A 123 11.95 -10.72 -2.79
N ARG A 124 13.26 -10.95 -2.66
CA ARG A 124 14.19 -9.99 -2.09
C ARG A 124 15.33 -9.74 -3.05
N THR A 125 15.67 -8.47 -3.18
CA THR A 125 16.88 -7.99 -3.85
C THR A 125 18.14 -8.39 -3.07
N PRO A 126 19.36 -8.23 -3.62
CA PRO A 126 20.60 -8.71 -2.99
C PRO A 126 20.90 -8.15 -1.59
N GLU A 127 20.34 -6.99 -1.24
CA GLU A 127 20.50 -6.36 0.09
C GLU A 127 19.25 -6.56 0.97
N GLY A 128 18.45 -7.57 0.63
CA GLY A 128 17.26 -7.99 1.35
C GLY A 128 16.03 -7.09 1.15
N GLY A 129 16.13 -5.97 0.44
CA GLY A 129 14.98 -5.12 0.16
C GLY A 129 13.91 -5.88 -0.61
N PHE A 130 12.63 -5.63 -0.33
CA PHE A 130 11.55 -6.27 -1.07
C PHE A 130 11.66 -5.91 -2.54
N GLN A 131 11.67 -6.92 -3.40
CA GLN A 131 11.61 -6.72 -4.84
C GLN A 131 10.25 -6.14 -5.21
N HIS A 132 10.24 -5.14 -6.09
CA HIS A 132 9.01 -4.41 -6.43
C HIS A 132 8.10 -5.19 -7.41
N ASN A 133 7.73 -6.42 -7.09
CA ASN A 133 6.81 -7.18 -7.95
C ASN A 133 5.39 -6.64 -7.83
N VAL A 134 4.73 -6.48 -8.98
CA VAL A 134 3.39 -5.93 -9.12
C VAL A 134 2.53 -6.88 -9.97
N SER A 135 1.25 -6.55 -10.12
CA SER A 135 0.25 -7.46 -10.67
C SER A 135 0.48 -7.80 -12.15
N ASP A 136 1.10 -6.90 -12.92
CA ASP A 136 1.38 -7.04 -14.35
C ASP A 136 2.87 -7.26 -14.68
N LYS A 137 3.77 -7.19 -13.68
CA LYS A 137 5.21 -7.23 -13.91
C LYS A 137 6.02 -7.78 -12.74
N ILE A 138 6.98 -8.66 -13.07
CA ILE A 138 8.09 -9.01 -12.18
C ILE A 138 9.24 -8.03 -12.44
N ASN A 139 9.64 -7.32 -11.39
CA ASN A 139 10.70 -6.30 -11.44
C ASN A 139 11.97 -6.86 -10.80
N ASP A 140 12.63 -7.78 -11.51
CA ASP A 140 13.79 -8.53 -11.01
C ASP A 140 14.89 -7.62 -10.48
N ASP A 141 15.25 -7.83 -9.20
CA ASP A 141 16.29 -7.08 -8.54
C ASP A 141 16.08 -5.55 -8.57
N GLU A 142 14.82 -5.09 -8.50
CA GLU A 142 14.49 -3.66 -8.44
C GLU A 142 13.87 -3.23 -7.10
N LEU A 143 14.25 -2.03 -6.66
CA LEU A 143 13.66 -1.30 -5.53
C LEU A 143 12.95 -0.05 -6.06
N TRP A 144 11.75 0.22 -5.56
CA TRP A 144 10.94 1.37 -5.96
C TRP A 144 10.41 2.08 -4.73
N ASP A 145 10.32 3.41 -4.80
CA ASP A 145 10.00 4.28 -3.65
C ASP A 145 8.65 3.95 -2.99
N ASP A 146 7.64 3.63 -3.78
CA ASP A 146 6.29 3.33 -3.29
C ASP A 146 6.19 2.02 -2.49
N THR A 147 7.18 1.11 -2.58
CA THR A 147 7.27 -0.11 -1.76
C THR A 147 7.15 0.20 -0.25
N LEU A 148 7.71 1.34 0.18
CA LEU A 148 7.65 1.76 1.58
C LEU A 148 6.23 2.08 2.03
N PHE A 149 5.44 2.73 1.17
CA PHE A 149 4.05 3.02 1.46
C PHE A 149 3.21 1.73 1.42
N MET A 150 3.36 0.90 0.37
CA MET A 150 2.49 -0.26 0.18
C MET A 150 2.75 -1.37 1.22
N ALA A 151 4.02 -1.73 1.44
CA ALA A 151 4.41 -2.88 2.27
C ALA A 151 5.12 -2.49 3.56
N GLY A 152 5.95 -1.43 3.53
CA GLY A 152 6.67 -0.95 4.72
C GLY A 152 5.73 -0.48 5.82
N LEU A 153 4.80 0.44 5.50
CA LEU A 153 3.80 0.93 6.44
C LEU A 153 2.82 -0.16 6.90
N PHE A 154 2.47 -1.11 6.03
CA PHE A 154 1.66 -2.26 6.45
C PHE A 154 2.34 -3.03 7.59
N LEU A 155 3.61 -3.39 7.43
CA LEU A 155 4.36 -4.11 8.46
C LEU A 155 4.55 -3.28 9.73
N ALA A 156 4.75 -1.96 9.60
CA ALA A 156 4.87 -1.06 10.74
C ALA A 156 3.56 -0.96 11.54
N PHE A 157 2.43 -0.66 10.88
CA PHE A 157 1.12 -0.56 11.53
C PHE A 157 0.69 -1.88 12.15
N TYR A 158 0.74 -2.97 11.38
CA TYR A 158 0.37 -4.29 11.88
C TYR A 158 1.31 -4.75 12.99
N GLY A 159 2.63 -4.60 12.81
CA GLY A 159 3.63 -4.97 13.80
C GLY A 159 3.43 -4.28 15.14
N ARG A 160 3.17 -2.97 15.12
CA ARG A 160 2.83 -2.21 16.34
C ARG A 160 1.51 -2.65 16.97
N ALA A 161 0.45 -2.80 16.16
CA ALA A 161 -0.85 -3.19 16.67
C ALA A 161 -0.83 -4.60 17.29
N ALA A 162 -0.16 -5.56 16.65
CA ALA A 162 -0.09 -6.95 17.07
C ALA A 162 1.05 -7.24 18.07
N GLY A 163 1.92 -6.26 18.38
CA GLY A 163 3.11 -6.48 19.22
C GLY A 163 4.13 -7.43 18.58
N ARG A 164 4.22 -7.46 17.25
CA ARG A 164 5.12 -8.35 16.50
C ARG A 164 6.40 -7.62 16.10
N GLN A 165 7.44 -7.77 16.91
CA GLN A 165 8.73 -7.12 16.69
C GLN A 165 9.34 -7.45 15.32
N ALA A 166 9.21 -8.69 14.84
CA ALA A 166 9.73 -9.08 13.53
C ALA A 166 9.15 -8.26 12.36
N CYS A 167 7.88 -7.84 12.44
CA CYS A 167 7.28 -6.97 11.42
C CYS A 167 7.85 -5.55 11.51
N ILE A 168 8.09 -5.05 12.73
CA ILE A 168 8.67 -3.72 12.96
C ILE A 168 10.12 -3.68 12.46
N ASP A 169 10.94 -4.68 12.83
CA ASP A 169 12.34 -4.77 12.42
C ASP A 169 12.46 -4.86 10.91
N GLU A 170 11.58 -5.63 10.28
CA GLU A 170 11.52 -5.71 8.83
C GLU A 170 11.14 -4.36 8.21
N ALA A 171 10.12 -3.68 8.72
CA ALA A 171 9.74 -2.35 8.22
C ALA A 171 10.94 -1.40 8.30
N VAL A 172 11.62 -1.30 9.45
CA VAL A 172 12.83 -0.49 9.62
C VAL A 172 13.89 -0.84 8.58
N ARG A 173 14.15 -2.13 8.37
CA ARG A 173 15.13 -2.60 7.39
C ARG A 173 14.75 -2.17 5.97
N GLN A 174 13.47 -2.22 5.60
CA GLN A 174 12.99 -1.76 4.30
C GLN A 174 13.23 -0.25 4.12
N PHE A 175 12.93 0.57 5.12
CA PHE A 175 13.22 2.01 5.05
C PHE A 175 14.72 2.29 4.88
N LEU A 176 15.58 1.58 5.62
CA LEU A 176 17.04 1.77 5.54
C LEU A 176 17.62 1.37 4.19
N VAL A 177 17.21 0.21 3.64
CA VAL A 177 17.71 -0.23 2.33
C VAL A 177 17.20 0.66 1.21
N HIS A 178 15.93 1.09 1.24
CA HIS A 178 15.41 2.01 0.22
C HIS A 178 16.09 3.39 0.32
N ALA A 179 16.33 3.92 1.53
CA ALA A 179 17.08 5.16 1.70
C ALA A 179 18.50 5.07 1.13
N ARG A 180 19.19 3.95 1.34
CA ARG A 180 20.55 3.71 0.80
C ARG A 180 20.60 3.77 -0.72
N TYR A 181 19.58 3.26 -1.41
CA TYR A 181 19.59 3.10 -2.87
C TYR A 181 18.84 4.19 -3.64
N LEU A 182 17.87 4.84 -3.01
CA LEU A 182 16.98 5.79 -3.67
C LEU A 182 17.22 7.25 -3.25
N ALA A 183 17.75 7.52 -2.05
CA ALA A 183 17.98 8.90 -1.63
C ALA A 183 19.10 9.56 -2.44
N ASP A 184 18.84 10.76 -2.96
CA ASP A 184 19.84 11.61 -3.62
C ASP A 184 20.41 12.63 -2.62
N PRO A 185 21.63 12.42 -2.09
CA PRO A 185 22.21 13.31 -1.09
C PRO A 185 22.52 14.72 -1.63
N LYS A 186 22.50 14.92 -2.96
CA LYS A 186 22.72 16.25 -3.55
C LYS A 186 21.52 17.17 -3.39
N THR A 187 20.31 16.61 -3.48
CA THR A 187 19.06 17.39 -3.49
C THR A 187 18.22 17.16 -2.23
N GLY A 188 18.43 16.05 -1.53
CA GLY A 188 17.56 15.58 -0.45
C GLY A 188 16.28 14.90 -0.93
N LEU A 189 16.07 14.83 -2.25
CA LEU A 189 14.97 14.11 -2.89
C LEU A 189 15.34 12.64 -3.14
N TRP A 190 14.39 11.86 -3.64
CA TRP A 190 14.55 10.44 -3.90
C TRP A 190 14.36 10.15 -5.40
N PHE A 191 15.19 9.26 -5.92
CA PHE A 191 14.99 8.63 -7.22
C PHE A 191 13.84 7.63 -7.15
N HIS A 192 13.08 7.53 -8.24
CA HIS A 192 11.90 6.67 -8.27
C HIS A 192 12.22 5.17 -8.12
N GLY A 193 13.33 4.72 -8.71
CA GLY A 193 13.73 3.32 -8.65
C GLY A 193 15.24 3.10 -8.71
N TRP A 194 15.63 1.89 -8.36
CA TRP A 194 16.98 1.35 -8.43
C TRP A 194 16.93 -0.07 -8.97
N THR A 195 17.86 -0.43 -9.85
CA THR A 195 18.07 -1.81 -10.28
C THR A 195 19.46 -2.28 -9.89
N PHE A 196 19.58 -3.49 -9.35
CA PHE A 196 20.89 -4.11 -9.12
C PHE A 196 21.50 -4.64 -10.43
N ALA A 197 20.69 -4.87 -11.47
CA ALA A 197 21.18 -5.10 -12.82
C ALA A 197 21.77 -3.79 -13.36
N GLY A 198 23.09 -3.75 -13.60
CA GLY A 198 23.77 -2.52 -14.02
C GLY A 198 23.94 -1.45 -12.93
N ARG A 199 23.32 -1.62 -11.74
CA ARG A 199 23.54 -0.82 -10.52
C ARG A 199 23.33 0.68 -10.75
N HIS A 200 22.14 1.08 -11.19
CA HIS A 200 21.80 2.48 -11.46
C HIS A 200 20.35 2.83 -11.12
N ASN A 201 20.04 4.13 -10.97
CA ASN A 201 18.70 4.64 -10.68
C ASN A 201 17.88 4.94 -11.95
N PHE A 202 17.88 4.05 -12.94
CA PHE A 202 17.20 4.28 -14.24
C PHE A 202 17.50 5.68 -14.83
N ALA A 203 16.46 6.47 -15.11
CA ALA A 203 16.54 7.84 -15.62
C ALA A 203 16.97 8.89 -14.57
N ARG A 204 17.26 8.49 -13.33
CA ARG A 204 17.54 9.37 -12.18
C ARG A 204 16.42 10.40 -11.96
N ALA A 205 15.18 9.99 -12.18
CA ALA A 205 14.02 10.85 -12.08
C ALA A 205 13.66 11.15 -10.61
N LEU A 206 13.65 12.44 -10.26
CA LEU A 206 13.16 12.95 -8.99
C LEU A 206 11.66 13.23 -9.10
N TRP A 207 10.90 12.16 -9.27
CA TRP A 207 9.49 12.24 -9.65
C TRP A 207 8.58 12.58 -8.46
N ALA A 208 7.66 13.52 -8.67
CA ALA A 208 6.92 14.17 -7.58
C ALA A 208 6.03 13.21 -6.78
N ARG A 209 5.25 12.34 -7.46
CA ARG A 209 4.38 11.37 -6.77
C ARG A 209 5.20 10.32 -6.01
N GLY A 210 6.34 9.93 -6.54
CA GLY A 210 7.30 9.02 -5.92
C GLY A 210 7.83 9.58 -4.59
N ASN A 211 8.29 10.83 -4.63
CA ASN A 211 8.73 11.55 -3.43
C ASN A 211 7.57 11.78 -2.43
N ALA A 212 6.33 11.91 -2.90
CA ALA A 212 5.18 12.00 -2.01
C ALA A 212 4.96 10.71 -1.21
N TRP A 213 5.20 9.53 -1.79
CA TRP A 213 5.14 8.26 -1.05
C TRP A 213 6.13 8.21 0.11
N ILE A 214 7.35 8.70 -0.12
CA ILE A 214 8.38 8.80 0.91
C ILE A 214 7.96 9.78 2.01
N THR A 215 7.40 10.93 1.62
CA THR A 215 6.96 11.97 2.56
C THR A 215 5.88 11.45 3.50
N VAL A 216 4.90 10.72 2.97
CA VAL A 216 3.86 10.09 3.80
C VAL A 216 4.46 8.94 4.61
N GLY A 217 5.23 8.06 3.96
CA GLY A 217 5.82 6.86 4.59
C GLY A 217 6.76 7.13 5.75
N ILE A 218 7.50 8.24 5.76
CA ILE A 218 8.41 8.58 6.87
C ILE A 218 7.65 9.20 8.05
N LEU A 219 6.52 9.88 7.80
CA LEU A 219 5.79 10.63 8.83
C LEU A 219 4.80 9.77 9.63
N ASP A 220 4.24 8.74 9.01
CA ASP A 220 3.19 7.89 9.59
C ASP A 220 3.74 6.66 10.35
#